data_AF-A0A964PTE3-F1
#
_entry.id   AF-A0A964PTE3-F1
#
_cell.length_a   1.000
_cell.length_b   1.000
_cell.length_c   1.000
_cell.angle_alpha   90.00
_cell.angle_beta   90.00
_cell.angle_gamma   90.00
#
_symmetry.space_group_name_H-M   'P 1'
#
loop_
_entity.id
_entity.type
_entity.pdbx_description
1 polymer ?
#
loop_
_entity_poly.entity_id
_entity_poly.type
_entity_poly.pdbx_seq_one_letter_code
_entity_poly.pdbx_strand_id
1 'polypeptide(L)'
;MSTKTISVKLEAYERLRNARRRPTESFSDVILRAAWPEAPITGEELLEVYRTEGPFLSEAALDRIEEAKAAGLPPEDKWRTD
;
A
#
# COMPACT_ATOMS: atom_id res chain seq x y z
N MET A 1 -32.43 1.95 -3.41
CA MET A 1 -31.15 1.27 -3.73
C MET A 1 -31.40 0.29 -4.86
N SER A 2 -30.52 0.26 -5.87
CA SER A 2 -30.56 -0.79 -6.89
C SER A 2 -29.95 -2.07 -6.33
N THR A 3 -30.66 -3.18 -6.43
CA THR A 3 -30.14 -4.50 -6.02
C THR A 3 -29.75 -5.30 -7.25
N LYS A 4 -28.61 -5.99 -7.17
CA LYS A 4 -28.18 -7.00 -8.15
C LYS A 4 -27.98 -8.33 -7.43
N THR A 5 -28.48 -9.41 -8.03
CA THR A 5 -28.24 -10.76 -7.55
C THR A 5 -27.00 -11.32 -8.23
N ILE A 6 -26.08 -11.87 -7.44
CA ILE A 6 -24.86 -12.51 -7.93
C ILE A 6 -24.79 -13.95 -7.41
N SER A 7 -24.24 -14.84 -8.21
CA SER A 7 -23.86 -16.19 -7.77
C SER A 7 -22.40 -16.16 -7.32
N VAL A 8 -22.11 -16.72 -6.15
CA VAL A 8 -20.76 -16.84 -5.60
C VAL A 8 -20.46 -18.30 -5.26
N LYS A 9 -19.18 -18.68 -5.30
CA LYS A 9 -18.76 -20.00 -4.78
C LYS A 9 -19.09 -20.08 -3.29
N LEU A 10 -19.44 -21.28 -2.81
CA LEU A 10 -19.76 -21.50 -1.39
C LEU A 10 -18.60 -21.07 -0.48
N GLU A 11 -17.36 -21.40 -0.85
CA GLU A 11 -16.18 -20.99 -0.08
C GLU A 11 -16.05 -19.47 0.03
N ALA A 12 -16.31 -18.73 -1.05
CA ALA A 12 -16.28 -17.28 -1.04
C ALA A 12 -17.39 -16.69 -0.15
N TYR A 13 -18.59 -17.28 -0.18
CA TYR A 13 -19.68 -16.94 0.71
C TYR A 13 -19.29 -17.13 2.19
N GLU A 14 -18.72 -18.28 2.56
CA GLU A 14 -18.31 -18.54 3.94
C GLU A 14 -17.20 -17.61 4.41
N ARG A 15 -16.23 -17.26 3.55
CA ARG A 15 -15.20 -16.26 3.88
C ARG A 15 -15.82 -14.90 4.18
N LEU A 16 -16.75 -14.43 3.36
CA LEU A 16 -17.45 -13.17 3.59
C LEU A 16 -18.32 -13.22 4.86
N ARG A 17 -19.01 -14.34 5.10
CA ARG A 17 -19.82 -14.56 6.30
C ARG A 17 -18.98 -14.49 7.58
N ASN A 18 -17.80 -15.11 7.57
CA ASN A 18 -16.87 -15.11 8.71
C ASN A 18 -16.17 -13.76 8.90
N ALA A 19 -16.04 -12.95 7.84
CA ALA A 19 -15.44 -11.62 7.91
C ALA A 19 -16.36 -10.55 8.52
N ARG A 20 -17.61 -10.91 8.87
CA ARG A 20 -18.55 -10.02 9.59
C ARG A 20 -18.02 -9.72 10.99
N ARG A 21 -17.95 -8.44 11.33
CA ARG A 21 -17.57 -7.93 12.66
C ARG A 21 -18.75 -7.90 13.63
N ARG A 22 -19.99 -7.81 13.12
CA ARG A 22 -21.21 -7.75 13.94
C ARG A 22 -22.32 -8.63 13.35
N PRO A 23 -23.20 -9.21 14.19
CA PRO A 23 -24.33 -10.02 13.71
C PRO A 23 -25.34 -9.29 12.81
N THR A 24 -25.31 -7.96 12.79
CA THR A 24 -26.20 -7.09 11.99
C THR A 24 -25.52 -6.46 10.78
N GLU A 25 -24.22 -6.68 10.57
CA GLU A 25 -23.49 -6.11 9.42
C GLU A 25 -24.01 -6.70 8.11
N SER A 26 -24.28 -5.85 7.11
CA SER A 26 -24.76 -6.32 5.80
C SER A 26 -23.61 -6.93 4.99
N PHE A 27 -23.92 -7.85 4.07
CA PHE A 27 -22.91 -8.37 3.15
C PHE A 27 -22.30 -7.27 2.26
N SER A 28 -23.08 -6.25 1.92
CA SER A 28 -22.58 -5.08 1.19
C SER A 28 -21.49 -4.35 1.96
N ASP A 29 -21.67 -4.14 3.27
CA ASP A 29 -20.66 -3.48 4.11
C ASP A 29 -19.37 -4.31 4.22
N VAL A 30 -19.51 -5.64 4.32
CA VAL A 30 -18.36 -6.55 4.35
C VAL A 30 -17.57 -6.46 3.05
N ILE A 31 -18.25 -6.49 1.90
CA ILE A 31 -17.62 -6.39 0.59
C ILE A 31 -16.95 -5.02 0.43
N LEU A 32 -17.63 -3.92 0.77
CA LEU A 32 -17.07 -2.57 0.64
C LEU A 32 -15.81 -2.35 1.50
N ARG A 33 -15.69 -3.06 2.62
CA ARG A 33 -14.52 -2.98 3.52
C ARG A 33 -13.40 -3.95 3.16
N ALA A 34 -13.68 -5.01 2.39
CA ALA A 34 -12.65 -5.97 2.08
C ALA A 34 -11.48 -5.27 1.37
N ALA A 35 -10.26 -5.67 1.73
CA ALA A 35 -9.05 -5.19 1.10
C ALA A 35 -8.57 -6.32 0.20
N TRP A 36 -8.58 -6.08 -1.10
CA TRP A 36 -7.94 -6.96 -2.06
C TRP A 36 -6.52 -6.45 -2.18
N PRO A 37 -5.50 -7.22 -1.74
CA PRO A 37 -4.14 -6.80 -1.96
C PRO A 37 -3.97 -6.60 -3.46
N GLU A 38 -3.56 -5.40 -3.86
CA GLU A 38 -3.10 -5.18 -5.22
C GLU A 38 -2.01 -6.22 -5.50
N ALA A 39 -2.11 -6.89 -6.64
CA ALA A 39 -1.05 -7.78 -7.05
C ALA A 39 0.24 -6.96 -7.06
N PRO A 40 1.31 -7.41 -6.35
CA PRO A 40 2.56 -6.70 -6.42
C PRO A 40 3.00 -6.67 -7.89
N ILE A 41 3.43 -5.50 -8.35
CA ILE A 41 4.00 -5.39 -9.69
C ILE A 41 5.36 -6.08 -9.71
N THR A 42 5.68 -6.66 -10.85
CA THR A 42 7.00 -7.20 -11.17
C THR A 42 8.04 -6.08 -11.20
N GLY A 43 9.33 -6.45 -11.11
CA GLY A 43 10.42 -5.48 -11.26
C GLY A 43 10.42 -4.77 -12.62
N GLU A 44 9.93 -5.44 -13.67
CA GLU A 44 9.79 -4.86 -15.01
C GLU A 44 8.69 -3.78 -15.04
N GLU A 45 7.53 -4.07 -14.47
CA GLU A 45 6.42 -3.11 -14.35
C GLU A 45 6.83 -1.91 -13.48
N LEU A 46 7.57 -2.14 -12.39
CA LEU A 46 8.11 -1.06 -11.56
C LEU A 46 9.07 -0.15 -12.34
N LEU A 47 9.92 -0.72 -13.19
CA LEU A 47 10.85 0.05 -14.02
C LEU A 47 10.10 0.94 -15.02
N GLU A 48 9.01 0.44 -15.58
CA GLU A 48 8.18 1.20 -16.52
C GLU A 48 7.45 2.37 -15.85
N VAL A 49 6.97 2.18 -14.62
CA VAL A 49 6.41 3.27 -13.79
C VAL A 49 7.44 4.39 -13.63
N TYR A 50 8.68 4.06 -13.26
CA TYR A 50 9.73 5.08 -13.08
C TYR A 50 10.11 5.82 -14.37
N ARG A 51 10.06 5.15 -15.52
CA ARG A 51 10.30 5.79 -16.82
C ARG A 51 9.18 6.74 -17.21
N THR A 52 7.94 6.38 -16.92
CA THR A 52 6.76 7.12 -17.36
C THR A 52 6.45 8.29 -16.45
N GLU A 53 6.54 8.09 -15.13
CA GLU A 53 6.10 9.07 -14.14
C GLU A 53 7.24 9.99 -13.66
N GLY A 54 8.51 9.58 -13.84
CA GLY A 54 9.67 10.33 -13.36
C GLY A 54 9.84 10.31 -11.83
N PRO A 55 10.79 11.07 -11.27
CA PRO A 55 11.07 11.05 -9.84
C PRO A 55 9.92 11.68 -9.03
N PHE A 56 9.47 10.97 -7.98
CA PHE A 56 8.40 11.37 -7.05
C PHE A 56 8.73 12.52 -6.08
N LEU A 57 9.86 13.21 -6.26
CA LEU A 57 10.29 14.24 -5.31
C LEU A 57 10.02 15.63 -5.88
N SER A 58 9.22 16.40 -5.15
CA SER A 58 9.10 17.84 -5.41
C SER A 58 10.43 18.55 -5.15
N GLU A 59 10.62 19.72 -5.75
CA GLU A 59 11.79 20.56 -5.49
C GLU A 59 11.99 20.82 -3.98
N ALA A 60 10.92 21.12 -3.25
CA ALA A 60 10.98 21.29 -1.80
C ALA A 60 11.37 20.00 -1.04
N ALA A 61 11.15 18.81 -1.59
CA ALA A 61 11.65 17.57 -1.01
C ALA A 61 13.14 17.38 -1.31
N LEU A 62 13.59 17.75 -2.50
CA LEU A 62 15.00 17.75 -2.89
C LEU A 62 15.81 18.75 -2.06
N ASP A 63 15.30 19.97 -1.84
CA ASP A 63 15.95 20.98 -1.02
C ASP A 63 16.18 20.49 0.40
N ARG A 64 15.17 19.85 1.01
CA ARG A 64 15.30 19.26 2.35
C ARG A 64 16.34 18.15 2.42
N ILE A 65 16.51 17.37 1.34
CA ILE A 65 17.55 16.33 1.26
C ILE A 65 18.92 16.99 1.22
N GLU A 66 19.09 18.05 0.42
CA GLU A 66 20.37 18.77 0.34
C GLU A 66 20.71 19.50 1.65
N GLU A 67 19.73 20.11 2.31
CA GLU A 67 19.92 20.69 3.65
C GLU A 67 20.35 19.63 4.67
N ALA A 68 19.70 18.47 4.69
CA ALA A 68 20.06 17.37 5.59
C ALA A 68 21.46 16.83 5.32
N LYS A 69 21.87 16.74 4.05
CA LYS A 69 23.24 16.35 3.66
C LYS A 69 24.27 17.39 4.12
N ALA A 70 23.97 18.68 3.97
CA ALA A 70 24.85 19.76 4.39
C ALA A 70 24.99 19.86 5.92
N ALA A 71 23.91 19.57 6.65
CA ALA A 71 23.90 19.58 8.12
C ALA A 71 24.49 18.31 8.76
N GLY A 72 24.72 17.25 7.97
CA GLY A 72 25.17 15.95 8.46
C GLY A 72 26.62 15.97 8.95
N LEU A 73 26.81 15.69 10.23
CA LEU A 73 28.09 15.20 10.73
C LEU A 73 28.30 13.76 10.22
N PRO A 74 29.55 13.32 9.95
CA PRO A 74 29.80 11.93 9.65
C PRO A 74 29.24 11.05 10.76
N PRO A 75 28.59 9.91 10.42
CA PRO A 75 28.08 9.01 11.42
C PRO A 75 29.22 8.54 12.32
N GLU A 76 28.92 8.26 13.60
CA GLU A 76 29.89 7.69 14.53
C GLU A 76 30.56 6.46 13.90
N ASP A 77 31.89 6.46 13.88
CA ASP A 77 32.68 5.36 13.33
C ASP A 77 32.55 4.14 14.24
N LYS A 78 31.64 3.23 13.88
CA LYS A 78 31.37 1.99 14.62
C LYS A 78 32.54 1.00 14.60
N TRP A 79 33.61 1.28 13.86
CA TRP A 79 34.76 0.39 13.68
C TRP A 79 36.02 0.88 14.40
N ARG A 80 36.00 2.08 14.98
CA ARG A 80 37.03 2.54 15.93
C ARG A 80 36.60 2.20 17.34
N THR A 81 37.12 1.08 17.84
CA THR A 81 37.10 0.74 19.27
C THR A 81 38.45 1.14 19.85
N ASP A 82 38.45 1.96 20.90
CA ASP A 82 39.63 2.18 21.76
C ASP A 82 40.07 0.88 22.44
#